data_AF-A0A6P4YJF8-F1
#
_entry.id   AF-A0A6P4YJF8-F1
#
_cell.length_a   1.000
_cell.length_b   1.000
_cell.length_c   1.000
_cell.angle_alpha   90.00
_cell.angle_beta   90.00
_cell.angle_gamma   90.00
#
_symmetry.space_group_name_H-M   'P 1'
#
loop_
_entity.id
_entity.type
_entity.pdbx_description
1 polymer ?
#
loop_
_entity_poly.entity_id
_entity_poly.type
_entity_poly.pdbx_seq_one_letter_code
_entity_poly.pdbx_strand_id
1 'polypeptide(L)'
;WSHEMVELCGKYSSDGVVGLDLAGGKVGYKEDANLPHIKAFQDAQRLGVHRTIHAGEVGGPEIVEEAVTEMHAERIGHGYHVLDDEDLYQRLKKEGMHFE
;
A
#
# COMPACT_ATOMS: atom_id res chain seq x y z
N TRP A 1 -5.35 -0.41 -15.26
CA TRP A 1 -4.35 0.67 -15.19
C TRP A 1 -3.26 0.37 -14.16
N SER A 2 -3.55 -0.25 -13.00
CA SER A 2 -2.50 -0.48 -11.98
C SER A 2 -1.37 -1.40 -12.42
N HIS A 3 -1.64 -2.45 -13.20
CA HIS A 3 -0.57 -3.29 -13.77
C HIS A 3 0.38 -2.50 -14.68
N GLU A 4 -0.16 -1.59 -15.50
CA GLU A 4 0.64 -0.70 -16.35
C GLU A 4 1.56 0.19 -15.51
N MET A 5 1.13 0.63 -14.32
CA MET A 5 2.00 1.41 -13.43
C MET A 5 3.21 0.61 -12.95
N VAL A 6 3.04 -0.69 -12.67
CA VAL A 6 4.15 -1.58 -12.30
C VAL A 6 5.15 -1.72 -13.45
N GLU A 7 4.65 -1.87 -14.68
CA GLU A 7 5.50 -1.92 -15.88
C GLU A 7 6.29 -0.62 -16.07
N LEU A 8 5.64 0.54 -15.84
CA LEU A 8 6.30 1.84 -15.90
C LEU A 8 7.35 2.01 -14.80
N CYS A 9 7.10 1.51 -13.58
CA CYS A 9 8.12 1.48 -12.52
C CYS A 9 9.37 0.71 -12.95
N GLY A 10 9.20 -0.46 -13.57
CA GLY A 10 10.32 -1.24 -14.11
C GLY A 10 11.05 -0.49 -15.24
N LYS A 11 10.28 0.04 -16.20
CA LYS A 11 10.80 0.76 -17.38
C LYS A 11 11.64 1.98 -17.01
N TYR A 12 11.25 2.73 -16.00
CA TYR A 12 11.89 3.98 -15.59
C TYR A 12 12.71 3.87 -14.31
N SER A 13 13.08 2.65 -13.90
CA SER A 13 13.86 2.38 -12.68
C SER A 13 15.25 3.03 -12.69
N SER A 14 15.87 3.17 -13.87
CA SER A 14 17.14 3.90 -14.05
C SER A 14 16.98 5.42 -14.21
N ASP A 15 15.74 5.91 -14.30
CA ASP A 15 15.40 7.31 -14.60
C ASP A 15 14.74 8.02 -13.40
N GLY A 16 14.92 7.48 -12.19
CA GLY A 16 14.50 8.10 -10.94
C GLY A 16 13.19 7.56 -10.34
N VAL A 17 12.51 6.61 -11.00
CA VAL A 17 11.36 5.92 -10.39
C VAL A 17 11.87 4.83 -9.44
N VAL A 18 11.49 4.92 -8.17
CA VAL A 18 11.98 4.01 -7.12
C VAL A 18 10.93 3.07 -6.56
N GLY A 19 9.66 3.30 -6.86
CA GLY A 19 8.55 2.53 -6.30
C GLY A 19 7.20 2.95 -6.87
N LEU A 20 6.15 2.37 -6.31
CA LEU A 20 4.76 2.62 -6.66
C LEU A 20 3.97 3.06 -5.42
N ASP A 21 2.97 3.92 -5.65
CA ASP A 21 1.99 4.35 -4.65
C ASP A 21 0.57 4.01 -5.12
N LEU A 22 -0.33 3.80 -4.16
CA LEU A 22 -1.77 3.81 -4.37
C LEU A 22 -2.34 5.02 -3.62
N ALA A 23 -2.60 6.08 -4.39
CA ALA A 23 -3.26 7.29 -3.93
C ALA A 23 -4.61 7.46 -4.62
N GLY A 24 -5.50 8.22 -3.99
CA GLY A 24 -6.80 8.56 -4.54
C GLY A 24 -7.78 7.37 -4.53
N GLY A 25 -8.80 7.47 -3.70
CA GLY A 25 -9.86 6.48 -3.61
C GLY A 25 -10.84 6.90 -2.51
N LYS A 26 -12.14 6.81 -2.77
CA LYS A 26 -13.11 7.04 -1.70
C LYS A 26 -13.14 5.80 -0.81
N VAL A 27 -13.09 6.03 0.50
CA VAL A 27 -13.32 5.03 1.55
C VAL A 27 -14.60 4.23 1.25
N GLY A 28 -14.50 2.90 1.21
CA GLY A 28 -15.66 2.01 1.25
C GLY A 28 -16.11 1.33 -0.05
N TYR A 29 -15.20 0.99 -0.98
CA TYR A 29 -15.59 0.16 -2.14
C TYR A 29 -15.56 -1.34 -1.84
N LYS A 30 -16.54 -2.05 -2.41
CA LYS A 30 -16.73 -3.51 -2.37
C LYS A 30 -15.43 -4.25 -2.77
N GLU A 31 -15.15 -5.38 -2.11
CA GLU A 31 -13.95 -6.23 -2.27
C GLU A 31 -13.48 -6.40 -3.73
N ASP A 32 -14.41 -6.52 -4.69
CA ASP A 32 -14.08 -6.70 -6.11
C ASP A 32 -13.34 -5.53 -6.78
N ALA A 33 -13.52 -4.30 -6.27
CA ALA A 33 -12.91 -3.11 -6.88
C ALA A 33 -11.40 -2.99 -6.58
N ASN A 34 -10.94 -3.56 -5.45
CA ASN A 34 -9.54 -3.50 -5.04
C ASN A 34 -8.68 -4.61 -5.66
N LEU A 35 -9.30 -5.70 -6.14
CA LEU A 35 -8.57 -6.85 -6.71
C LEU A 35 -7.52 -6.50 -7.77
N PRO A 36 -7.76 -5.55 -8.72
CA PRO A 36 -6.74 -5.15 -9.68
C PRO A 36 -5.55 -4.42 -9.04
N HIS A 37 -5.78 -3.68 -7.95
CA HIS A 37 -4.73 -2.99 -7.19
C HIS A 37 -3.91 -4.00 -6.40
N ILE A 38 -4.56 -4.90 -5.65
CA ILE A 38 -3.90 -5.96 -4.89
C ILE A 38 -2.96 -6.76 -5.79
N LYS A 39 -3.44 -7.22 -6.94
CA LYS A 39 -2.62 -7.97 -7.91
C LYS A 39 -1.42 -7.16 -8.40
N ALA A 40 -1.61 -5.89 -8.73
CA ALA A 40 -0.49 -5.04 -9.17
C ALA A 40 0.58 -4.87 -8.08
N PHE A 41 0.18 -4.72 -6.81
CA PHE A 41 1.12 -4.60 -5.70
C PHE A 41 1.84 -5.91 -5.37
N GLN A 42 1.16 -7.04 -5.47
CA GLN A 42 1.78 -8.36 -5.39
C GLN A 42 2.79 -8.57 -6.53
N ASP A 43 2.47 -8.09 -7.74
CA ASP A 43 3.38 -8.15 -8.88
C ASP A 43 4.60 -7.24 -8.65
N ALA A 44 4.39 -6.02 -8.13
CA ALA A 44 5.45 -5.10 -7.74
C ALA A 44 6.39 -5.73 -6.71
N GLN A 45 5.86 -6.42 -5.69
CA GLN A 45 6.66 -7.16 -4.72
C GLN A 45 7.52 -8.24 -5.40
N ARG A 46 6.94 -9.07 -6.28
CA ARG A 46 7.67 -10.14 -6.99
C ARG A 46 8.75 -9.58 -7.92
N LEU A 47 8.55 -8.38 -8.45
CA LEU A 47 9.50 -7.69 -9.33
C LEU A 47 10.52 -6.82 -8.58
N GLY A 48 10.43 -6.73 -7.25
CA GLY A 48 11.33 -5.92 -6.42
C GLY A 48 11.10 -4.40 -6.52
N VAL A 49 9.92 -3.96 -7.00
CA VAL A 49 9.53 -2.54 -7.02
C VAL A 49 9.05 -2.15 -5.63
N HIS A 50 9.59 -1.08 -5.04
CA HIS A 50 9.18 -0.61 -3.71
C HIS A 50 7.74 -0.13 -3.66
N ARG A 51 7.10 -0.26 -2.49
CA ARG A 51 5.65 -0.07 -2.34
C ARG A 51 5.32 0.84 -1.15
N THR A 52 4.66 1.95 -1.42
CA THR A 52 3.94 2.76 -0.42
C THR A 52 2.45 2.79 -0.77
N ILE A 53 1.57 3.00 0.21
CA ILE A 53 0.12 2.99 0.00
C ILE A 53 -0.51 4.03 0.93
N HIS A 54 -1.37 4.90 0.40
CA HIS A 54 -2.22 5.74 1.23
C HIS A 54 -3.29 4.89 1.93
N ALA A 55 -3.20 4.79 3.25
CA ALA A 55 -4.15 4.05 4.08
C ALA A 55 -4.28 4.70 5.46
N GLY A 56 -5.44 4.60 6.08
CA GLY A 56 -5.65 5.17 7.41
C GLY A 56 -5.74 6.70 7.47
N GLU A 57 -5.89 7.41 6.34
CA GLU A 57 -6.17 8.86 6.30
C GLU A 57 -7.64 9.16 6.64
N VAL A 58 -8.56 8.49 5.91
CA VAL A 58 -10.02 8.59 6.09
C VAL A 58 -10.65 7.21 6.34
N GLY A 59 -9.97 6.12 5.92
CA GLY A 59 -10.38 4.74 6.18
C GLY A 59 -9.87 4.24 7.53
N GLY A 60 -10.52 3.21 8.08
CA GLY A 60 -10.16 2.64 9.38
C GLY A 60 -8.90 1.77 9.34
N PRO A 61 -8.53 1.17 10.49
CA PRO A 61 -7.35 0.31 10.62
C PRO A 61 -7.39 -0.90 9.68
N GLU A 62 -8.57 -1.37 9.27
CA GLU A 62 -8.73 -2.46 8.31
C GLU A 62 -8.11 -2.16 6.93
N ILE A 63 -8.10 -0.88 6.53
CA ILE A 63 -7.48 -0.47 5.27
C ILE A 63 -5.95 -0.45 5.39
N VAL A 64 -5.44 -0.12 6.58
CA VAL A 64 -4.00 -0.24 6.89
C VAL A 64 -3.59 -1.72 6.90
N GLU A 65 -4.43 -2.59 7.48
CA GLU A 65 -4.20 -4.04 7.47
C GLU A 65 -4.14 -4.61 6.05
N GLU A 66 -5.09 -4.28 5.18
CA GLU A 66 -5.09 -4.72 3.77
C GLU A 66 -3.85 -4.23 3.02
N ALA A 67 -3.45 -2.97 3.23
CA ALA A 67 -2.26 -2.40 2.60
C ALA A 67 -0.99 -3.19 2.98
N VAL A 68 -0.86 -3.62 4.23
CA VAL A 68 0.31 -4.37 4.71
C VAL A 68 0.25 -5.83 4.30
N THR A 69 -0.90 -6.49 4.46
CA THR A 69 -1.00 -7.95 4.31
C THR A 69 -1.21 -8.38 2.86
N GLU A 70 -2.12 -7.74 2.14
CA GLU A 70 -2.50 -8.13 0.78
C GLU A 70 -1.64 -7.44 -0.28
N MET A 71 -1.28 -6.18 -0.04
CA MET A 71 -0.51 -5.36 -0.97
C MET A 71 0.98 -5.23 -0.60
N HIS A 72 1.40 -5.81 0.53
CA HIS A 72 2.80 -5.88 0.95
C HIS A 72 3.51 -4.52 1.00
N ALA A 73 2.79 -3.48 1.46
CA ALA A 73 3.34 -2.14 1.65
C ALA A 73 4.58 -2.16 2.55
N GLU A 74 5.58 -1.35 2.19
CA GLU A 74 6.80 -1.14 2.99
C GLU A 74 6.69 0.16 3.80
N ARG A 75 5.78 1.05 3.39
CA ARG A 75 5.44 2.31 4.05
C ARG A 75 3.95 2.57 3.90
N ILE A 76 3.38 3.27 4.88
CA ILE A 76 1.98 3.72 4.87
C ILE A 76 1.95 5.24 4.76
N GLY A 77 1.32 5.75 3.71
CA GLY A 77 0.98 7.17 3.61
C GLY A 77 -0.12 7.50 4.62
N HIS A 78 0.11 8.49 5.50
CA HIS A 78 -0.74 8.85 6.63
C HIS A 78 -0.74 7.82 7.76
N GLY A 79 -1.63 6.83 7.71
CA GLY A 79 -1.81 5.81 8.75
C GLY A 79 -2.37 6.30 10.08
N TYR A 80 -3.04 7.46 10.15
CA TYR A 80 -3.54 8.03 11.40
C TYR A 80 -4.48 7.07 12.15
N HIS A 81 -5.40 6.45 11.43
CA HIS A 81 -6.39 5.52 11.97
C HIS A 81 -5.83 4.13 12.32
N VAL A 82 -4.52 3.89 12.15
CA VAL A 82 -3.90 2.69 12.73
C VAL A 82 -4.03 2.67 14.26
N LEU A 83 -4.09 3.86 14.88
CA LEU A 83 -4.21 4.02 16.33
C LEU A 83 -5.59 3.64 16.88
N ASP A 84 -6.58 3.44 16.00
CA ASP A 84 -7.90 2.95 16.39
C ASP A 84 -7.89 1.42 16.64
N ASP A 85 -6.79 0.73 16.28
CA ASP A 85 -6.52 -0.68 16.59
C ASP A 85 -5.13 -0.84 17.23
N GLU A 86 -5.11 -0.98 18.56
CA GLU A 86 -3.87 -1.08 19.34
C GLU A 86 -3.04 -2.32 18.96
N ASP A 87 -3.66 -3.45 18.67
CA ASP A 87 -2.94 -4.69 18.34
C ASP A 87 -2.24 -4.54 16.98
N LEU A 88 -2.92 -3.95 16.00
CA LEU A 88 -2.33 -3.62 14.69
C LEU A 88 -1.17 -2.65 14.85
N TYR A 89 -1.36 -1.55 15.57
CA TYR A 89 -0.31 -0.57 15.79
C TYR A 89 0.93 -1.19 16.45
N GLN A 90 0.77 -1.99 17.51
CA GLN A 90 1.90 -2.64 18.17
C GLN A 90 2.62 -3.62 17.25
N ARG A 91 1.89 -4.35 16.39
CA ARG A 91 2.49 -5.23 15.39
C ARG A 91 3.35 -4.44 14.40
N LEU A 92 2.78 -3.40 13.78
CA LEU A 92 3.48 -2.59 12.77
C LEU A 92 4.66 -1.82 13.36
N LYS A 93 4.54 -1.35 14.61
CA LYS A 93 5.64 -0.75 15.36
C LYS A 93 6.80 -1.73 15.56
N LYS A 94 6.51 -2.98 15.93
CA LYS A 94 7.53 -4.03 16.09
C LYS A 94 8.20 -4.41 14.77
N GLU A 95 7.43 -4.41 13.68
CA GLU A 95 7.92 -4.66 12.32
C GLU A 95 8.73 -3.49 11.75
N GLY A 96 8.73 -2.33 12.43
CA GLY A 96 9.45 -1.14 11.99
C GLY A 96 8.79 -0.45 10.81
N MET A 97 7.46 -0.55 10.69
CA MET A 97 6.68 0.10 9.64
C MET A 97 6.92 1.61 9.65
N HIS A 98 7.16 2.18 8.47
CA HIS A 98 7.25 3.62 8.28
C HIS A 98 5.87 4.20 7.99
N PHE A 99 5.52 5.27 8.70
CA PHE A 99 4.32 6.07 8.46
C PHE A 99 4.76 7.46 7.97
N GLU A 100 4.25 7.88 6.81
CA GLU A 100 4.53 9.19 6.17
C GLU A 100 3.54 10.26 6.63
#